data_AF-A0A6J4GF73-F1
#
_entry.id   AF-A0A6J4GF73-F1
#
_cell.length_a   1.000
_cell.length_b   1.000
_cell.length_c   1.000
_cell.angle_alpha   90.00
_cell.angle_beta   90.00
_cell.angle_gamma   90.00
#
_symmetry.space_group_name_H-M   'P 1'
#
loop_
_entity.id
_entity.type
_entity.pdbx_description
1 polymer ?
#
loop_
_entity_poly.entity_id
_entity_poly.type
_entity_poly.pdbx_seq_one_letter_code
_entity_poly.pdbx_strand_id
1 'polypeptide(L)'
;MNTNFKKLGVLFLLIITFVSCDNGDDNNSENLVLPPTAATFKSISEQGVKKNTQKFTITAGTGVVTITSAKGVKLNINGDCLTKNGVAVTGAVDIEYIELFDKGTMLITNKPTMGITAEGKKNLLISGGEFFIKATQGGVELKTSCSMNLIVPTALTDGLDNAMTLWNGTIDEKGELAWKENKPNADGTGGGKGGVQGEGANYYVTFGNFGWTNVDRFYSDPRPKTTLLVAAPTGYDNNNSAVYLSYDGEGNNALAKLDTYTPAGLFSEHYGQIPIGLKCHVIFATESNGQWRYAIKAVTVAANDVYTFTLAETTVGTEAQLVAAINAIQ
;
A
#
# COMPACT_ATOMS: atom_id res chain seq x y z
N MET A 1 10.57 -23.25 -70.61
CA MET A 1 9.32 -23.58 -69.87
C MET A 1 9.62 -24.77 -68.98
N ASN A 2 9.36 -24.63 -67.67
CA ASN A 2 9.33 -25.67 -66.63
C ASN A 2 10.67 -26.27 -66.17
N THR A 3 10.94 -26.54 -64.89
CA THR A 3 10.34 -26.17 -63.59
C THR A 3 11.30 -26.68 -62.50
N ASN A 4 11.61 -25.79 -61.57
CA ASN A 4 11.78 -25.94 -60.12
C ASN A 4 12.25 -27.26 -59.47
N PHE A 5 13.29 -27.06 -58.64
CA PHE A 5 13.91 -27.93 -57.65
C PHE A 5 12.94 -28.76 -56.81
N LYS A 6 13.23 -30.07 -56.71
CA LYS A 6 12.59 -31.01 -55.79
C LYS A 6 13.10 -30.76 -54.36
N LYS A 7 12.19 -30.44 -53.44
CA LYS A 7 12.43 -30.38 -52.00
C LYS A 7 12.54 -31.81 -51.44
N LEU A 8 13.64 -32.08 -50.76
CA LEU A 8 13.88 -33.30 -49.99
C LEU A 8 13.20 -33.15 -48.63
N GLY A 9 12.13 -33.90 -48.40
CA GLY A 9 11.47 -34.01 -47.09
C GLY A 9 12.16 -35.10 -46.27
N VAL A 10 12.83 -34.72 -45.20
CA VAL A 10 13.34 -35.64 -44.18
C VAL A 10 12.35 -35.63 -43.01
N LEU A 11 11.59 -36.71 -42.89
CA LEU A 11 10.70 -37.01 -41.79
C LEU A 11 11.54 -37.59 -40.64
N PHE A 12 11.78 -36.81 -39.59
CA PHE A 12 12.45 -37.28 -38.38
C PHE A 12 11.38 -37.81 -37.41
N LEU A 13 11.23 -39.13 -37.35
CA LEU A 13 10.32 -39.81 -36.43
C LEU A 13 11.00 -39.88 -35.05
N LEU A 14 10.64 -38.96 -34.15
CA LEU A 14 11.11 -38.97 -32.76
C LEU A 14 10.30 -40.02 -31.98
N ILE A 15 10.96 -41.10 -31.58
CA ILE A 15 10.39 -42.13 -30.69
C ILE A 15 10.34 -41.53 -29.27
N ILE A 16 9.15 -41.21 -28.79
CA ILE A 16 8.91 -40.83 -27.39
C ILE A 16 8.75 -42.13 -26.60
N THR A 17 9.76 -42.49 -25.81
CA THR A 17 9.62 -43.52 -24.79
C THR A 17 8.80 -42.95 -23.63
N PHE A 18 7.56 -43.40 -23.49
CA PHE A 18 6.79 -43.19 -22.27
C PHE A 18 7.46 -44.00 -21.14
N VAL A 19 8.18 -43.32 -20.25
CA VAL A 19 8.47 -43.86 -18.93
C VAL A 19 7.15 -43.80 -18.16
N SER A 20 6.50 -44.96 -18.06
CA SER A 20 5.42 -45.22 -17.13
C SER A 20 6.02 -45.20 -15.72
N CYS A 21 5.81 -44.11 -14.98
CA CYS A 21 5.92 -44.20 -13.53
C CYS A 21 4.72 -45.00 -13.02
N ASP A 22 5.06 -46.09 -12.35
CA ASP A 22 4.19 -47.03 -11.67
C ASP A 22 3.34 -46.31 -10.62
N ASN A 23 2.06 -46.67 -10.56
CA ASN A 23 1.13 -46.20 -9.54
C ASN A 23 1.46 -46.91 -8.22
N GLY A 24 2.45 -46.39 -7.51
CA GLY A 24 2.67 -46.69 -6.11
C GLY A 24 1.80 -45.76 -5.26
N ASP A 25 0.70 -46.29 -4.74
CA ASP A 25 -0.09 -45.68 -3.67
C ASP A 25 0.78 -45.44 -2.44
N ASP A 26 1.34 -44.24 -2.33
CA ASP A 26 1.69 -43.62 -1.05
C ASP A 26 0.84 -42.34 -0.93
N ASN A 27 -0.33 -42.48 -0.30
CA ASN A 27 -1.17 -41.38 0.16
C ASN A 27 -0.47 -40.64 1.31
N ASN A 28 0.62 -39.95 0.99
CA ASN A 28 1.20 -38.92 1.83
C ASN A 28 1.81 -37.81 0.96
N SER A 29 1.03 -37.29 0.01
CA SER A 29 1.21 -35.91 -0.42
C SER A 29 0.80 -35.02 0.75
N GLU A 30 1.71 -34.82 1.71
CA GLU A 30 1.64 -33.62 2.53
C GLU A 30 1.43 -32.45 1.55
N ASN A 31 0.36 -31.69 1.73
CA ASN A 31 0.06 -30.51 0.93
C ASN A 31 1.27 -29.57 1.00
N LEU A 32 2.20 -29.70 0.06
CA LEU A 32 3.44 -28.95 0.05
C LEU A 32 3.08 -27.49 -0.21
N VAL A 33 3.07 -26.67 0.84
CA VAL A 33 2.81 -25.24 0.70
C VAL A 33 4.10 -24.60 0.21
N LEU A 34 4.09 -24.18 -1.05
CA LEU A 34 5.21 -23.47 -1.66
C LEU A 34 5.03 -21.95 -1.51
N PRO A 35 6.10 -21.19 -1.26
CA PRO A 35 6.07 -19.73 -1.32
C PRO A 35 5.65 -19.24 -2.71
N PRO A 36 4.93 -18.12 -2.81
CA PRO A 36 4.54 -17.57 -4.10
C PRO A 36 5.75 -16.96 -4.82
N THR A 37 5.59 -16.69 -6.12
CA THR A 37 6.56 -15.86 -6.83
C THR A 37 6.42 -14.39 -6.43
N ALA A 38 7.47 -13.59 -6.63
CA ALA A 38 7.40 -12.15 -6.41
C ALA A 38 6.30 -11.47 -7.25
N ALA A 39 6.09 -11.93 -8.48
CA ALA A 39 5.03 -11.42 -9.35
C ALA A 39 3.63 -11.73 -8.79
N THR A 40 3.45 -12.94 -8.27
CA THR A 40 2.18 -13.37 -7.66
C THR A 40 1.88 -12.55 -6.39
N PHE A 41 2.88 -12.36 -5.52
CA PHE A 41 2.71 -11.55 -4.31
C PHE A 41 2.44 -10.06 -4.64
N LYS A 42 3.12 -9.52 -5.66
CA LYS A 42 2.82 -8.17 -6.15
C LYS A 42 1.38 -8.07 -6.69
N SER A 43 0.93 -9.07 -7.44
CA SER A 43 -0.38 -9.08 -8.07
C SER A 43 -1.54 -9.07 -7.05
N ILE A 44 -1.41 -9.76 -5.91
CA ILE A 44 -2.49 -9.74 -4.91
C ILE A 44 -2.65 -8.35 -4.26
N SER A 45 -1.56 -7.60 -4.09
CA SER A 45 -1.63 -6.20 -3.62
C SER A 45 -2.23 -5.26 -4.66
N GLU A 46 -1.94 -5.47 -5.95
CA GLU A 46 -2.56 -4.73 -7.06
C GLU A 46 -4.07 -4.97 -7.16
N GLN A 47 -4.54 -6.18 -6.82
CA GLN A 47 -5.96 -6.49 -6.71
C GLN A 47 -6.60 -5.68 -5.57
N GLY A 48 -5.93 -5.56 -4.42
CA GLY A 48 -6.37 -4.70 -3.32
C GLY A 48 -6.48 -3.23 -3.74
N VAL A 49 -5.49 -2.70 -4.47
CA VAL A 49 -5.53 -1.33 -5.04
C VAL A 49 -6.73 -1.17 -5.97
N LYS A 50 -6.91 -2.09 -6.92
CA LYS A 50 -8.01 -2.06 -7.89
C LYS A 50 -9.38 -2.07 -7.20
N LYS A 51 -9.54 -2.88 -6.15
CA LYS A 51 -10.80 -2.96 -5.39
C LYS A 51 -11.12 -1.67 -4.63
N ASN A 52 -10.10 -0.97 -4.15
CA ASN A 52 -10.26 0.30 -3.43
C ASN A 52 -10.29 1.53 -4.36
N THR A 53 -10.14 1.34 -5.68
CA THR A 53 -10.24 2.42 -6.67
C THR A 53 -11.70 2.72 -7.01
N GLN A 54 -12.10 3.96 -6.72
CA GLN A 54 -13.34 4.57 -7.18
C GLN A 54 -13.08 5.30 -8.51
N LYS A 55 -14.08 5.30 -9.39
CA LYS A 55 -14.00 5.95 -10.70
C LYS A 55 -15.11 6.97 -10.85
N PHE A 56 -14.75 8.16 -11.30
CA PHE A 56 -15.66 9.26 -11.57
C PHE A 56 -15.36 9.83 -12.96
N THR A 57 -16.32 10.56 -13.51
CA THR A 57 -16.11 11.35 -14.72
C THR A 57 -16.53 12.79 -14.42
N ILE A 58 -15.66 13.74 -14.75
CA ILE A 58 -15.95 15.17 -14.69
C ILE A 58 -15.86 15.77 -16.09
N THR A 59 -16.42 16.96 -16.26
CA THR A 59 -16.26 17.74 -17.50
C THR A 59 -15.24 18.84 -17.27
N ALA A 60 -14.15 18.84 -18.03
CA ALA A 60 -13.17 19.91 -18.03
C ALA A 60 -13.70 21.14 -18.80
N GLY A 61 -13.30 22.34 -18.38
CA GLY A 61 -13.77 23.61 -18.95
C GLY A 61 -15.08 24.15 -18.34
N THR A 62 -15.52 23.60 -17.19
CA THR A 62 -16.75 24.02 -16.51
C THR A 62 -16.52 24.53 -15.08
N GLY A 63 -15.30 24.98 -14.75
CA GLY A 63 -14.94 25.45 -13.41
C GLY A 63 -14.79 24.34 -12.36
N VAL A 64 -15.09 24.68 -11.11
CA VAL A 64 -14.94 23.77 -9.96
C VAL A 64 -16.04 22.72 -9.93
N VAL A 65 -15.63 21.46 -9.83
CA VAL A 65 -16.49 20.29 -9.68
C VAL A 65 -16.20 19.62 -8.34
N THR A 66 -17.26 19.22 -7.63
CA THR A 66 -17.17 18.44 -6.38
C THR A 66 -17.54 16.99 -6.65
N ILE A 67 -16.60 16.08 -6.35
CA ILE A 67 -16.82 14.64 -6.29
C ILE A 67 -17.04 14.26 -4.83
N THR A 68 -17.99 13.36 -4.54
CA THR A 68 -18.16 12.77 -3.21
C THR A 68 -17.85 11.28 -3.28
N SER A 69 -16.92 10.84 -2.45
CA SER A 69 -16.48 9.45 -2.36
C SER A 69 -17.52 8.56 -1.64
N ALA A 70 -17.35 7.25 -1.76
CA ALA A 70 -18.18 6.27 -1.06
C ALA A 70 -18.15 6.44 0.48
N LYS A 71 -17.03 6.90 1.06
CA LYS A 71 -16.92 7.18 2.50
C LYS A 71 -17.30 8.63 2.88
N GLY A 72 -17.78 9.42 1.92
CA GLY A 72 -18.28 10.78 2.16
C GLY A 72 -17.22 11.89 2.13
N VAL A 73 -15.99 11.58 1.72
CA VAL A 73 -14.96 12.59 1.46
C VAL A 73 -15.34 13.39 0.22
N LYS A 74 -15.22 14.72 0.29
CA LYS A 74 -15.49 15.60 -0.85
C LYS A 74 -14.18 16.07 -1.48
N LEU A 75 -14.01 15.81 -2.77
CA LEU A 75 -12.88 16.27 -3.58
C LEU A 75 -13.34 17.37 -4.52
N ASN A 76 -12.74 18.55 -4.40
CA ASN A 76 -12.98 19.69 -5.30
C ASN A 76 -11.82 19.80 -6.29
N ILE A 77 -12.14 19.74 -7.59
CA ILE A 77 -11.18 19.89 -8.69
C ILE A 77 -11.68 21.00 -9.61
N ASN A 78 -10.81 21.94 -9.97
CA ASN A 78 -11.11 22.91 -11.02
C ASN A 78 -10.79 22.32 -12.40
N GLY A 79 -11.84 21.99 -13.17
CA GLY A 79 -11.72 21.44 -14.51
C GLY A 79 -11.06 22.38 -15.52
N ASP A 80 -11.08 23.70 -15.27
CA ASP A 80 -10.45 24.70 -16.14
C ASP A 80 -8.91 24.68 -16.04
N CYS A 81 -8.37 24.09 -14.96
CA CYS A 81 -6.94 24.04 -14.71
C CYS A 81 -6.29 22.73 -15.18
N LEU A 82 -7.06 21.85 -15.81
CA LEU A 82 -6.57 20.55 -16.28
C LEU A 82 -5.87 20.70 -17.62
N THR A 83 -4.68 20.12 -17.72
CA THR A 83 -3.84 20.17 -18.91
C THR A 83 -3.38 18.78 -19.32
N LYS A 84 -3.34 18.56 -20.64
CA LYS A 84 -2.73 17.42 -21.30
C LYS A 84 -1.49 17.91 -22.02
N ASN A 85 -0.31 17.50 -21.55
CA ASN A 85 0.97 17.97 -22.07
C ASN A 85 1.11 19.50 -22.10
N GLY A 86 0.57 20.19 -21.07
CA GLY A 86 0.62 21.65 -20.95
C GLY A 86 -0.47 22.41 -21.71
N VAL A 87 -1.33 21.72 -22.47
CA VAL A 87 -2.47 22.32 -23.18
C VAL A 87 -3.74 22.09 -22.38
N ALA A 88 -4.54 23.13 -22.15
CA ALA A 88 -5.83 23.02 -21.47
C ALA A 88 -6.74 22.01 -22.18
N VAL A 89 -7.47 21.21 -21.40
CA VAL A 89 -8.42 20.23 -21.94
C VAL A 89 -9.87 20.66 -21.71
N THR A 90 -10.77 20.15 -22.55
CA THR A 90 -12.21 20.29 -22.41
C THR A 90 -12.88 18.94 -22.57
N GLY A 91 -14.14 18.83 -22.13
CA GLY A 91 -14.92 17.60 -22.26
C GLY A 91 -14.63 16.59 -21.16
N ALA A 92 -14.99 15.32 -21.39
CA ALA A 92 -14.91 14.28 -20.36
C ALA A 92 -13.47 14.01 -19.92
N VAL A 93 -13.30 13.88 -18.60
CA VAL A 93 -12.07 13.49 -17.90
C VAL A 93 -12.42 12.40 -16.90
N ASP A 94 -11.66 11.30 -16.94
CA ASP A 94 -11.79 10.20 -16.00
C ASP A 94 -10.94 10.48 -14.76
N ILE A 95 -11.54 10.33 -13.58
CA ILE A 95 -10.89 10.47 -12.29
C ILE A 95 -10.84 9.10 -11.60
N GLU A 96 -9.65 8.66 -11.26
CA GLU A 96 -9.40 7.53 -10.36
C GLU A 96 -9.08 8.06 -8.97
N TYR A 97 -9.80 7.55 -7.97
CA TYR A 97 -9.73 8.02 -6.59
C TYR A 97 -9.61 6.84 -5.63
N ILE A 98 -8.67 6.89 -4.68
CA ILE A 98 -8.55 5.91 -3.59
C ILE A 98 -8.59 6.67 -2.25
N GLU A 99 -9.24 6.08 -1.25
CA GLU A 99 -9.27 6.58 0.13
C GLU A 99 -9.07 5.43 1.14
N LEU A 100 -8.00 5.48 1.92
CA LEU A 100 -7.64 4.46 2.92
C LEU A 100 -7.65 5.09 4.30
N PHE A 101 -8.32 4.42 5.24
CA PHE A 101 -8.49 4.91 6.62
C PHE A 101 -8.20 3.83 7.66
N ASP A 102 -8.11 2.57 7.23
CA ASP A 102 -7.95 1.42 8.11
C ASP A 102 -6.73 0.57 7.70
N LYS A 103 -6.06 0.01 8.70
CA LYS A 103 -4.84 -0.77 8.56
C LYS A 103 -5.03 -2.04 7.73
N GLY A 104 -6.23 -2.61 7.71
CA GLY A 104 -6.59 -3.71 6.83
C GLY A 104 -6.51 -3.30 5.35
N THR A 105 -7.13 -2.18 4.97
CA THR A 105 -7.07 -1.66 3.59
C THR A 105 -5.68 -1.13 3.22
N MET A 106 -4.95 -0.54 4.15
CA MET A 106 -3.52 -0.18 3.98
C MET A 106 -2.66 -1.42 3.67
N LEU A 107 -2.89 -2.54 4.36
CA LEU A 107 -2.13 -3.76 4.17
C LEU A 107 -2.40 -4.37 2.78
N ILE A 108 -3.67 -4.60 2.42
CA ILE A 108 -3.99 -5.26 1.14
C ILE A 108 -3.63 -4.42 -0.09
N THR A 109 -3.43 -3.11 0.07
CA THR A 109 -3.00 -2.21 -1.01
C THR A 109 -1.47 -1.99 -1.02
N ASN A 110 -0.76 -2.54 -0.04
CA ASN A 110 0.65 -2.24 0.26
C ASN A 110 0.89 -0.71 0.30
N LYS A 111 0.09 0.00 1.10
CA LYS A 111 0.17 1.44 1.37
C LYS A 111 0.24 1.64 2.88
N PRO A 112 1.40 1.35 3.51
CA PRO A 112 1.58 1.57 4.94
C PRO A 112 1.81 3.05 5.25
N THR A 113 1.61 3.44 6.50
CA THR A 113 1.79 4.81 6.99
C THR A 113 3.24 5.06 7.43
N MET A 114 4.19 4.96 6.48
CA MET A 114 5.63 5.14 6.76
C MET A 114 6.15 6.53 6.36
N GLY A 115 6.35 7.41 7.34
CA GLY A 115 6.83 8.78 7.14
C GLY A 115 8.35 8.89 7.16
N ILE A 116 8.90 9.73 6.27
CA ILE A 116 10.33 10.01 6.14
C ILE A 116 10.69 11.18 7.06
N THR A 117 11.61 10.96 8.00
CA THR A 117 12.14 12.00 8.90
C THR A 117 13.11 12.94 8.17
N ALA A 118 13.50 14.05 8.82
CA ALA A 118 14.49 14.98 8.28
C ALA A 118 15.85 14.31 8.00
N GLU A 119 16.20 13.27 8.76
CA GLU A 119 17.42 12.47 8.61
C GLU A 119 17.27 11.36 7.55
N GLY A 120 16.12 11.27 6.87
CA GLY A 120 15.84 10.24 5.88
C GLY A 120 15.45 8.88 6.48
N LYS A 121 15.21 8.81 7.79
CA LYS A 121 14.73 7.58 8.45
C LYS A 121 13.24 7.40 8.19
N LYS A 122 12.72 6.18 8.39
CA LYS A 122 11.27 5.92 8.34
C LYS A 122 10.69 5.66 9.72
N ASN A 123 9.59 6.34 10.04
CA ASN A 123 8.82 6.19 11.27
C ASN A 123 7.34 6.03 10.97
N LEU A 124 6.60 5.43 11.90
CA LEU A 124 5.15 5.29 11.80
C LEU A 124 4.48 6.67 11.79
N LEU A 125 3.50 6.84 10.90
CA LEU A 125 2.53 7.92 10.93
C LEU A 125 1.19 7.43 11.45
N ILE A 126 0.49 8.31 12.16
CA ILE A 126 -0.91 8.14 12.54
C ILE A 126 -1.75 8.93 11.55
N SER A 127 -2.72 8.28 10.91
CA SER A 127 -3.38 8.83 9.74
C SER A 127 -4.76 9.43 9.98
N GLY A 128 -5.02 10.57 9.37
CA GLY A 128 -6.34 11.17 9.16
C GLY A 128 -6.97 10.77 7.82
N GLY A 129 -6.23 10.05 6.97
CA GLY A 129 -6.70 9.48 5.70
C GLY A 129 -5.66 9.58 4.57
N GLU A 130 -5.41 8.46 3.90
CA GLU A 130 -4.55 8.38 2.71
C GLU A 130 -5.37 8.47 1.43
N PHE A 131 -4.93 9.27 0.46
CA PHE A 131 -5.66 9.54 -0.76
C PHE A 131 -4.79 9.39 -2.00
N PHE A 132 -5.33 8.77 -3.05
CA PHE A 132 -4.77 8.82 -4.39
C PHE A 132 -5.74 9.51 -5.33
N ILE A 133 -5.24 10.46 -6.11
CA ILE A 133 -6.03 11.13 -7.15
C ILE A 133 -5.26 11.07 -8.46
N LYS A 134 -5.91 10.57 -9.51
CA LYS A 134 -5.39 10.58 -10.88
C LYS A 134 -6.48 11.02 -11.85
N ALA A 135 -6.11 11.91 -12.77
CA ALA A 135 -6.99 12.36 -13.84
C ALA A 135 -6.42 11.93 -15.20
N THR A 136 -7.27 11.41 -16.09
CA THR A 136 -6.87 11.01 -17.44
C THR A 136 -7.88 11.46 -18.48
N GLN A 137 -7.40 11.72 -19.70
CA GLN A 137 -8.26 11.95 -20.87
C GLN A 137 -7.73 11.18 -22.08
N GLY A 138 -8.54 10.25 -22.60
CA GLY A 138 -8.15 9.37 -23.70
C GLY A 138 -6.91 8.55 -23.36
N GLY A 139 -6.85 8.02 -22.14
CA GLY A 139 -5.73 7.20 -21.64
C GLY A 139 -4.44 7.96 -21.28
N VAL A 140 -4.42 9.29 -21.43
CA VAL A 140 -3.25 10.12 -21.09
C VAL A 140 -3.49 10.82 -19.76
N GLU A 141 -2.52 10.72 -18.85
CA GLU A 141 -2.55 11.44 -17.56
C GLU A 141 -2.52 12.95 -17.75
N LEU A 142 -3.36 13.63 -16.96
CA LEU A 142 -3.46 15.08 -16.92
C LEU A 142 -2.65 15.65 -15.77
N LYS A 143 -2.35 16.94 -15.87
CA LYS A 143 -1.81 17.76 -14.76
C LYS A 143 -2.80 18.85 -14.42
N THR A 144 -2.79 19.29 -13.15
CA THR A 144 -3.50 20.51 -12.73
C THR A 144 -2.51 21.63 -12.52
N SER A 145 -2.88 22.86 -12.90
CA SER A 145 -2.17 24.09 -12.53
C SER A 145 -2.75 24.79 -11.30
N CYS A 146 -3.84 24.24 -10.74
CA CYS A 146 -4.54 24.80 -9.59
C CYS A 146 -4.52 23.84 -8.40
N SER A 147 -4.63 24.42 -7.21
CA SER A 147 -4.89 23.66 -5.99
C SER A 147 -6.21 22.92 -6.07
N MET A 148 -6.25 21.74 -5.48
CA MET A 148 -7.43 20.94 -5.20
C MET A 148 -7.72 20.99 -3.70
N ASN A 149 -8.96 20.67 -3.33
CA ASN A 149 -9.34 20.58 -1.93
C ASN A 149 -9.99 19.23 -1.59
N LEU A 150 -9.71 18.74 -0.38
CA LEU A 150 -10.49 17.67 0.24
C LEU A 150 -11.22 18.18 1.49
N ILE A 151 -12.42 17.67 1.71
CA ILE A 151 -13.12 17.75 2.99
C ILE A 151 -13.28 16.33 3.49
N VAL A 152 -12.52 15.98 4.54
CA VAL A 152 -12.40 14.63 5.07
C VAL A 152 -13.12 14.57 6.42
N PRO A 153 -14.21 13.79 6.56
CA PRO A 153 -14.85 13.59 7.85
C PRO A 153 -13.90 12.92 8.85
N THR A 154 -13.68 13.54 10.00
CA THR A 154 -12.73 13.02 11.02
C THR A 154 -13.25 11.77 11.72
N ALA A 155 -14.55 11.50 11.61
CA ALA A 155 -15.18 10.27 12.11
C ALA A 155 -14.80 9.00 11.30
N LEU A 156 -14.11 9.15 10.17
CA LEU A 156 -13.55 8.02 9.42
C LEU A 156 -12.29 7.44 10.09
N THR A 157 -11.71 8.19 11.03
CA THR A 157 -10.58 7.78 11.88
C THR A 157 -10.93 8.06 13.36
N ASP A 158 -9.95 8.29 14.23
CA ASP A 158 -10.15 8.49 15.67
C ASP A 158 -10.57 9.92 16.06
N GLY A 159 -11.23 10.63 15.14
CA GLY A 159 -11.70 12.00 15.37
C GLY A 159 -10.66 13.07 15.02
N LEU A 160 -10.94 14.30 15.44
CA LEU A 160 -10.12 15.44 15.06
C LEU A 160 -8.83 15.49 15.87
N ASP A 161 -7.71 15.26 15.21
CA ASP A 161 -6.36 15.54 15.69
C ASP A 161 -5.79 16.80 15.05
N ASN A 162 -5.48 17.81 15.86
CA ASN A 162 -4.95 19.09 15.41
C ASN A 162 -3.45 19.06 15.06
N ALA A 163 -2.73 17.98 15.32
CA ALA A 163 -1.33 17.84 14.95
C ALA A 163 -1.13 17.32 13.51
N MET A 164 -2.21 16.97 12.79
CA MET A 164 -2.12 16.50 11.40
C MET A 164 -1.58 17.60 10.47
N THR A 165 -0.68 17.20 9.57
CA THR A 165 -0.09 18.01 8.51
C THR A 165 -0.27 17.33 7.15
N LEU A 166 0.04 18.03 6.06
CA LEU A 166 -0.03 17.47 4.71
C LEU A 166 1.23 16.65 4.36
N TRP A 167 1.03 15.49 3.77
CA TRP A 167 2.10 14.61 3.30
C TRP A 167 1.91 14.27 1.82
N ASN A 168 3.03 14.11 1.12
CA ASN A 168 3.07 13.66 -0.26
C ASN A 168 3.73 12.28 -0.34
N GLY A 169 3.12 11.39 -1.11
CA GLY A 169 3.64 10.05 -1.33
C GLY A 169 4.81 10.03 -2.29
N THR A 170 5.85 9.28 -1.94
CA THR A 170 6.99 8.96 -2.81
C THR A 170 7.08 7.45 -2.94
N ILE A 171 7.09 6.94 -4.18
CA ILE A 171 7.21 5.52 -4.48
C ILE A 171 8.63 5.27 -5.00
N ASP A 172 9.34 4.32 -4.39
CA ASP A 172 10.68 3.94 -4.82
C ASP A 172 10.67 2.95 -6.01
N GLU A 173 11.85 2.56 -6.48
CA GLU A 173 12.01 1.61 -7.60
C GLU A 173 11.43 0.22 -7.33
N LYS A 174 11.25 -0.14 -6.05
CA LYS A 174 10.64 -1.40 -5.62
C LYS A 174 9.11 -1.29 -5.51
N GLY A 175 8.54 -0.10 -5.76
CA GLY A 175 7.11 0.14 -5.65
C GLY A 175 6.65 0.41 -4.22
N GLU A 176 7.58 0.69 -3.29
CA GLU A 176 7.27 0.94 -1.89
C GLU A 176 6.91 2.41 -1.66
N LEU A 177 5.74 2.66 -1.09
CA LEU A 177 5.29 3.99 -0.72
C LEU A 177 5.88 4.40 0.62
N ALA A 178 6.45 5.61 0.66
CA ALA A 178 6.77 6.33 1.88
C ALA A 178 6.28 7.78 1.77
N TRP A 179 6.07 8.42 2.91
CA TRP A 179 5.43 9.72 3.00
C TRP A 179 6.43 10.80 3.36
N LYS A 180 6.46 11.89 2.60
CA LYS A 180 7.28 13.06 2.90
C LYS A 180 6.38 14.21 3.36
N GLU A 181 6.71 14.76 4.52
CA GLU A 181 5.99 15.90 5.06
C GLU A 181 6.16 17.12 4.15
N ASN A 182 5.06 17.84 3.92
CA ASN A 182 5.14 19.12 3.26
C ASN A 182 5.65 20.18 4.23
N LYS A 183 6.50 21.07 3.71
CA LYS A 183 6.97 22.21 4.50
C LYS A 183 5.76 23.03 5.00
N PRO A 184 5.86 23.65 6.18
CA PRO A 184 4.91 24.68 6.61
C PRO A 184 4.64 25.68 5.47
N ASN A 185 3.37 26.04 5.26
CA ASN A 185 2.93 26.96 4.20
C ASN A 185 3.14 26.47 2.76
N ALA A 186 3.34 25.17 2.51
CA ALA A 186 3.47 24.61 1.15
C ALA A 186 2.24 24.86 0.25
N ASP A 187 1.09 25.15 0.84
CA ASP A 187 -0.16 25.52 0.17
C ASP A 187 -0.27 27.03 -0.13
N GLY A 188 0.72 27.83 0.28
CA GLY A 188 0.76 29.27 0.07
C GLY A 188 -0.18 30.08 0.99
N THR A 189 -0.84 29.45 1.97
CA THR A 189 -1.85 30.12 2.81
C THR A 189 -1.27 30.72 4.10
N GLY A 190 0.02 30.52 4.36
CA GLY A 190 0.65 30.96 5.63
C GLY A 190 0.23 30.11 6.84
N GLY A 191 -0.55 29.05 6.64
CA GLY A 191 -0.86 28.03 7.63
C GLY A 191 0.29 27.03 7.79
N GLY A 192 0.85 26.96 9.01
CA GLY A 192 2.03 26.15 9.31
C GLY A 192 1.91 24.63 9.13
N LYS A 193 0.78 24.12 8.63
CA LYS A 193 0.46 22.69 8.44
C LYS A 193 0.45 22.24 6.97
N GLY A 194 0.92 23.12 6.08
CA GLY A 194 1.17 22.79 4.68
C GLY A 194 -0.08 22.44 3.87
N GLY A 195 -1.28 22.90 4.28
CA GLY A 195 -2.53 22.63 3.59
C GLY A 195 -3.64 22.00 4.42
N VAL A 196 -3.37 21.57 5.66
CA VAL A 196 -4.37 20.91 6.53
C VAL A 196 -4.90 21.87 7.60
N GLN A 197 -6.22 22.01 7.65
CA GLN A 197 -6.95 22.69 8.72
C GLN A 197 -8.01 21.76 9.30
N GLY A 198 -7.94 21.52 10.60
CA GLY A 198 -8.99 20.84 11.36
C GLY A 198 -10.04 21.83 11.84
N GLU A 199 -11.31 21.61 11.50
CA GLU A 199 -12.41 22.44 11.99
C GLU A 199 -13.73 21.66 12.10
N GLY A 200 -14.36 21.75 13.27
CA GLY A 200 -15.55 20.96 13.58
C GLY A 200 -15.27 19.46 13.48
N ALA A 201 -16.00 18.77 12.60
CA ALA A 201 -15.88 17.33 12.35
C ALA A 201 -15.15 17.00 11.05
N ASN A 202 -14.34 17.92 10.50
CA ASN A 202 -13.66 17.72 9.23
C ASN A 202 -12.20 18.18 9.26
N TYR A 203 -11.38 17.52 8.45
CA TYR A 203 -10.17 18.12 7.89
C TYR A 203 -10.48 18.78 6.55
N TYR A 204 -10.03 20.02 6.40
CA TYR A 204 -10.00 20.75 5.15
C TYR A 204 -8.55 20.72 4.65
N VAL A 205 -8.36 20.11 3.48
CA VAL A 205 -7.03 19.85 2.92
C VAL A 205 -6.89 20.62 1.61
N THR A 206 -5.77 21.27 1.39
CA THR A 206 -5.42 21.98 0.14
C THR A 206 -4.08 21.47 -0.39
N PHE A 207 -4.04 21.02 -1.64
CA PHE A 207 -2.83 20.44 -2.26
C PHE A 207 -2.82 20.66 -3.77
N GLY A 208 -1.63 20.70 -4.39
CA GLY A 208 -1.47 21.20 -5.76
C GLY A 208 -1.22 20.16 -6.85
N ASN A 209 -1.03 18.88 -6.52
CA ASN A 209 -0.63 17.86 -7.49
C ASN A 209 -1.51 16.60 -7.36
N PHE A 210 -1.71 15.92 -8.49
CA PHE A 210 -2.21 14.54 -8.51
C PHE A 210 -1.15 13.58 -7.95
N GLY A 211 -1.59 12.38 -7.56
CA GLY A 211 -0.78 11.36 -6.91
C GLY A 211 -1.28 11.01 -5.51
N TRP A 212 -0.39 10.45 -4.71
CA TRP A 212 -0.67 10.10 -3.32
C TRP A 212 -0.47 11.31 -2.39
N THR A 213 -1.46 11.59 -1.58
CA THR A 213 -1.40 12.59 -0.50
C THR A 213 -2.05 12.05 0.76
N ASN A 214 -1.68 12.58 1.91
CA ASN A 214 -2.11 12.04 3.19
C ASN A 214 -2.18 13.14 4.26
N VAL A 215 -3.03 12.96 5.27
CA VAL A 215 -3.28 13.90 6.37
C VAL A 215 -2.80 13.25 7.66
N ASP A 216 -1.54 13.43 8.01
CA ASP A 216 -0.87 12.58 8.99
C ASP A 216 -0.09 13.38 10.02
N ARG A 217 0.28 12.70 11.10
CA ARG A 217 1.35 13.14 12.01
C ARG A 217 2.27 11.97 12.33
N PHE A 218 3.48 12.28 12.78
CA PHE A 218 4.33 11.24 13.36
C PHE A 218 3.69 10.64 14.62
N TYR A 219 3.80 9.31 14.73
CA TYR A 219 3.74 8.64 16.02
C TYR A 219 4.91 9.11 16.89
N SER A 220 4.64 9.34 18.17
CA SER A 220 5.65 9.82 19.12
C SER A 220 5.60 9.01 20.40
N ASP A 221 6.75 8.47 20.76
CA ASP A 221 6.92 7.70 21.98
C ASP A 221 8.32 7.99 22.54
N PRO A 222 8.48 8.37 23.82
CA PRO A 222 9.78 8.75 24.36
C PRO A 222 10.64 7.57 24.82
N ARG A 223 10.12 6.34 24.83
CA ARG A 223 10.86 5.17 25.33
C ARG A 223 12.08 4.92 24.46
N PRO A 224 13.17 4.36 25.03
CA PRO A 224 14.34 3.95 24.27
C PRO A 224 13.96 3.07 23.07
N LYS A 225 14.66 3.26 21.95
CA LYS A 225 14.37 2.55 20.71
C LYS A 225 15.28 1.35 20.50
N THR A 226 14.79 0.36 19.76
CA THR A 226 15.52 -0.83 19.35
C THR A 226 15.17 -1.21 17.92
N THR A 227 15.93 -2.14 17.37
CA THR A 227 15.64 -2.81 16.11
C THR A 227 14.80 -4.04 16.37
N LEU A 228 13.75 -4.21 15.57
CA LEU A 228 12.87 -5.38 15.62
C LEU A 228 13.21 -6.29 14.45
N LEU A 229 13.51 -7.56 14.73
CA LEU A 229 13.83 -8.57 13.73
C LEU A 229 12.71 -9.59 13.63
N VAL A 230 12.39 -10.04 12.41
CA VAL A 230 11.39 -11.07 12.17
C VAL A 230 11.91 -12.12 11.19
N ALA A 231 11.88 -13.38 11.60
CA ALA A 231 12.10 -14.53 10.74
C ALA A 231 10.75 -14.98 10.16
N ALA A 232 10.62 -14.95 8.83
CA ALA A 232 9.46 -15.53 8.15
C ALA A 232 9.56 -17.06 8.11
N PRO A 233 8.46 -17.77 7.78
CA PRO A 233 8.52 -19.22 7.61
C PRO A 233 9.56 -19.62 6.55
N THR A 234 10.13 -20.82 6.66
CA THR A 234 11.13 -21.33 5.72
C THR A 234 10.63 -21.22 4.27
N GLY A 235 11.47 -20.64 3.40
CA GLY A 235 11.15 -20.40 1.98
C GLY A 235 10.54 -19.03 1.69
N TYR A 236 10.11 -18.29 2.70
CA TYR A 236 9.56 -16.94 2.54
C TYR A 236 10.62 -15.86 2.80
N ASP A 237 10.61 -14.82 1.96
CA ASP A 237 11.54 -13.69 2.00
C ASP A 237 10.82 -12.39 1.62
N ASN A 238 11.57 -11.29 1.51
CA ASN A 238 11.02 -9.98 1.17
C ASN A 238 10.64 -9.79 -0.31
N ASN A 239 10.77 -10.81 -1.15
CA ASN A 239 10.29 -10.79 -2.53
C ASN A 239 8.90 -11.43 -2.64
N ASN A 240 8.61 -12.42 -1.81
CA ASN A 240 7.36 -13.19 -1.86
C ASN A 240 6.44 -12.97 -0.65
N SER A 241 6.86 -12.18 0.33
CA SER A 241 6.07 -11.87 1.52
C SER A 241 6.44 -10.51 2.10
N ALA A 242 5.63 -10.04 3.05
CA ALA A 242 5.89 -8.81 3.79
C ALA A 242 5.56 -9.00 5.28
N VAL A 243 6.19 -8.16 6.10
CA VAL A 243 5.91 -8.07 7.53
C VAL A 243 5.50 -6.64 7.88
N TYR A 244 4.37 -6.53 8.59
CA TYR A 244 3.80 -5.28 9.06
C TYR A 244 3.71 -5.25 10.58
N LEU A 245 3.56 -4.05 11.14
CA LEU A 245 3.36 -3.82 12.57
C LEU A 245 2.11 -2.95 12.78
N SER A 246 1.20 -3.40 13.64
CA SER A 246 0.11 -2.59 14.22
C SER A 246 0.48 -2.25 15.66
N TYR A 247 0.53 -0.98 16.02
CA TYR A 247 0.91 -0.55 17.36
C TYR A 247 -0.32 -0.48 18.25
N ASP A 248 -0.31 -1.20 19.36
CA ASP A 248 -1.48 -1.31 20.22
C ASP A 248 -1.83 0.06 20.82
N GLY A 249 -3.08 0.49 20.62
CA GLY A 249 -3.60 1.75 21.16
C GLY A 249 -3.51 2.94 20.22
N GLU A 250 -2.99 2.75 19.00
CA GLU A 250 -2.95 3.77 17.93
C GLU A 250 -4.09 3.58 16.92
N GLY A 251 -5.18 2.92 17.33
CA GLY A 251 -6.40 2.81 16.54
C GLY A 251 -6.30 1.87 15.33
N ASN A 252 -7.12 2.15 14.33
CA ASN A 252 -7.14 1.41 13.06
C ASN A 252 -6.45 2.16 11.92
N ASN A 253 -5.99 3.39 12.14
CA ASN A 253 -5.52 4.33 11.14
C ASN A 253 -3.98 4.41 11.05
N ALA A 254 -3.27 3.36 11.46
CA ALA A 254 -1.82 3.30 11.45
C ALA A 254 -1.34 1.87 11.14
N LEU A 255 -0.41 1.74 10.19
CA LEU A 255 0.22 0.46 9.84
C LEU A 255 1.67 0.70 9.41
N ALA A 256 2.61 0.18 10.20
CA ALA A 256 4.01 0.18 9.82
C ALA A 256 4.37 -1.05 8.96
N LYS A 257 5.40 -0.92 8.13
CA LYS A 257 5.98 -2.03 7.37
C LYS A 257 7.47 -2.15 7.68
N LEU A 258 7.94 -3.39 7.88
CA LEU A 258 9.37 -3.68 7.96
C LEU A 258 9.98 -3.53 6.57
N ASP A 259 10.81 -2.52 6.39
CA ASP A 259 11.25 -2.02 5.08
C ASP A 259 12.65 -2.52 4.67
N THR A 260 13.25 -3.39 5.49
CA THR A 260 14.57 -3.95 5.25
C THR A 260 14.58 -5.45 5.42
N TYR A 261 15.44 -6.11 4.62
CA TYR A 261 15.74 -7.53 4.74
C TYR A 261 17.24 -7.69 4.94
N THR A 262 17.61 -8.27 6.07
CA THR A 262 19.02 -8.38 6.49
C THR A 262 19.75 -9.49 5.72
N PRO A 263 21.09 -9.45 5.64
CA PRO A 263 21.87 -10.54 5.06
C PRO A 263 21.65 -11.91 5.73
N ALA A 264 21.18 -11.91 6.98
CA ALA A 264 20.84 -13.12 7.74
C ALA A 264 19.45 -13.69 7.39
N GLY A 265 18.71 -13.09 6.48
CA GLY A 265 17.38 -13.55 6.07
C GLY A 265 16.25 -13.14 7.02
N LEU A 266 16.40 -11.99 7.69
CA LEU A 266 15.41 -11.46 8.64
C LEU A 266 14.81 -10.15 8.12
N PHE A 267 13.49 -10.00 8.25
CA PHE A 267 12.82 -8.72 8.10
C PHE A 267 13.18 -7.80 9.26
N SER A 268 13.30 -6.51 9.00
CA SER A 268 13.62 -5.49 9.99
C SER A 268 13.09 -4.13 9.57
N GLU A 269 12.97 -3.21 10.52
CA GLU A 269 13.01 -1.78 10.20
C GLU A 269 14.48 -1.33 10.05
N HIS A 270 14.71 -0.32 9.21
CA HIS A 270 16.05 0.08 8.78
C HIS A 270 16.85 0.89 9.83
N TYR A 271 16.22 1.45 10.88
CA TYR A 271 16.78 2.61 11.60
C TYR A 271 16.78 2.54 13.14
N GLY A 272 16.42 1.42 13.75
CA GLY A 272 16.31 1.26 15.20
C GLY A 272 15.22 2.13 15.82
N GLN A 273 14.02 2.20 15.23
CA GLN A 273 12.99 3.18 15.62
C GLN A 273 11.85 2.60 16.47
N ILE A 274 11.87 1.31 16.81
CA ILE A 274 10.78 0.67 17.55
C ILE A 274 10.96 0.91 19.07
N PRO A 275 9.96 1.46 19.79
CA PRO A 275 10.05 1.64 21.24
C PRO A 275 10.16 0.30 21.98
N ILE A 276 11.12 0.19 22.90
CA ILE A 276 11.19 -0.94 23.84
C ILE A 276 9.98 -0.88 24.79
N GLY A 277 9.37 -2.04 25.02
CA GLY A 277 8.14 -2.23 25.78
C GLY A 277 6.88 -1.90 25.00
N LEU A 278 6.97 -1.53 23.71
CA LEU A 278 5.79 -1.32 22.87
C LEU A 278 5.02 -2.63 22.75
N LYS A 279 3.71 -2.58 23.03
CA LYS A 279 2.81 -3.66 22.66
C LYS A 279 2.38 -3.45 21.22
N CYS A 280 2.51 -4.48 20.41
CA CYS A 280 2.13 -4.42 19.00
C CYS A 280 1.78 -5.81 18.49
N HIS A 281 1.17 -5.84 17.32
CA HIS A 281 0.96 -7.06 16.55
C HIS A 281 1.93 -7.07 15.37
N VAL A 282 2.80 -8.08 15.33
CA VAL A 282 3.62 -8.40 14.16
C VAL A 282 2.77 -9.25 13.21
N ILE A 283 2.71 -8.83 11.95
CA ILE A 283 1.83 -9.43 10.94
C ILE A 283 2.68 -9.93 9.78
N PHE A 284 2.73 -11.24 9.58
CA PHE A 284 3.26 -11.84 8.35
C PHE A 284 2.14 -11.95 7.33
N ALA A 285 2.37 -11.54 6.07
CA ALA A 285 1.42 -11.67 4.98
C ALA A 285 2.09 -12.06 3.67
N THR A 286 1.45 -12.97 2.94
CA THR A 286 1.90 -13.47 1.63
C THR A 286 0.68 -13.91 0.80
N GLU A 287 0.93 -14.25 -0.45
CA GLU A 287 -0.06 -14.84 -1.34
C GLU A 287 -0.07 -16.37 -1.21
N SER A 288 -1.24 -16.98 -1.37
CA SER A 288 -1.38 -18.43 -1.51
C SER A 288 -2.61 -18.76 -2.36
N ASN A 289 -2.39 -19.22 -3.60
CA ASN A 289 -3.44 -19.71 -4.52
C ASN A 289 -4.60 -18.72 -4.74
N GLY A 290 -4.29 -17.46 -4.99
CA GLY A 290 -5.23 -16.35 -5.17
C GLY A 290 -5.84 -15.82 -3.87
N GLN A 291 -5.43 -16.34 -2.72
CA GLN A 291 -5.87 -15.91 -1.40
C GLN A 291 -4.71 -15.35 -0.59
N TRP A 292 -5.02 -14.73 0.55
CA TRP A 292 -4.01 -14.26 1.48
C TRP A 292 -3.66 -15.36 2.47
N ARG A 293 -2.37 -15.61 2.65
CA ARG A 293 -1.85 -16.37 3.78
C ARG A 293 -1.22 -15.41 4.77
N TYR A 294 -1.58 -15.52 6.04
CA TYR A 294 -1.11 -14.59 7.06
C TYR A 294 -1.02 -15.22 8.45
N ALA A 295 -0.22 -14.59 9.31
CA ALA A 295 -0.15 -14.89 10.73
C ALA A 295 -0.02 -13.57 11.50
N ILE A 296 -0.64 -13.49 12.68
CA ILE A 296 -0.65 -12.30 13.53
C ILE A 296 -0.14 -12.71 14.91
N LYS A 297 0.89 -12.02 15.42
CA LYS A 297 1.52 -12.32 16.70
C LYS A 297 1.53 -11.07 17.57
N ALA A 298 0.79 -11.10 18.68
CA ALA A 298 0.87 -10.07 19.71
C ALA A 298 2.20 -10.21 20.46
N VAL A 299 2.92 -9.10 20.61
CA VAL A 299 4.24 -9.07 21.26
C VAL A 299 4.38 -7.86 22.17
N THR A 300 5.37 -7.91 23.06
CA THR A 300 5.88 -6.73 23.75
C THR A 300 7.35 -6.60 23.38
N VAL A 301 7.72 -5.53 22.69
CA VAL A 301 9.05 -5.35 22.12
C VAL A 301 10.13 -5.36 23.20
N ALA A 302 11.01 -6.35 23.24
CA ALA A 302 12.25 -6.26 24.00
C ALA A 302 13.43 -5.91 23.09
N ALA A 303 14.54 -5.51 23.70
CA ALA A 303 15.72 -5.10 22.96
C ALA A 303 16.34 -6.29 22.21
N ASN A 304 16.56 -6.13 20.90
CA ASN A 304 17.18 -7.13 20.01
C ASN A 304 16.40 -8.45 19.86
N ASP A 305 15.09 -8.44 20.13
CA ASP A 305 14.25 -9.62 19.94
C ASP A 305 14.14 -10.02 18.46
N VAL A 306 14.08 -11.34 18.24
CA VAL A 306 13.76 -11.95 16.95
C VAL A 306 12.43 -12.68 17.06
N TYR A 307 11.40 -12.20 16.38
CA TYR A 307 10.10 -12.87 16.30
C TYR A 307 10.09 -13.83 15.13
N THR A 308 9.81 -15.11 15.38
CA THR A 308 9.80 -16.14 14.34
C THR A 308 8.37 -16.55 14.01
N PHE A 309 8.06 -16.65 12.72
CA PHE A 309 6.85 -17.31 12.22
C PHE A 309 7.17 -18.66 11.63
N THR A 310 6.31 -19.64 11.91
CA THR A 310 6.31 -20.94 11.26
C THR A 310 5.09 -21.04 10.34
N LEU A 311 5.16 -21.92 9.34
CA LEU A 311 4.07 -22.09 8.41
C LEU A 311 2.79 -22.61 9.11
N ALA A 312 2.94 -23.41 10.17
CA ALA A 312 1.83 -23.95 10.96
C ALA A 312 1.05 -22.88 11.74
N GLU A 313 1.65 -21.71 12.00
CA GLU A 313 0.96 -20.56 12.61
C GLU A 313 0.16 -19.74 11.60
N THR A 314 0.31 -20.00 10.30
CA THR A 314 -0.39 -19.24 9.26
C THR A 314 -1.77 -19.80 8.97
N THR A 315 -2.69 -18.91 8.63
CA THR A 315 -4.00 -19.25 8.07
C THR A 315 -4.08 -18.75 6.63
N VAL A 316 -4.97 -19.35 5.83
CA VAL A 316 -5.33 -18.88 4.50
C VAL A 316 -6.74 -18.32 4.56
N GLY A 317 -6.94 -17.14 4.01
CA GLY A 317 -8.23 -16.48 3.97
C GLY A 317 -8.38 -15.57 2.76
N THR A 318 -9.64 -15.27 2.45
CA THR A 318 -10.01 -14.23 1.50
C THR A 318 -9.47 -12.87 1.97
N GLU A 319 -9.36 -11.93 1.04
CA GLU A 319 -8.99 -10.55 1.34
C GLU A 319 -9.91 -9.92 2.40
N ALA A 320 -11.22 -10.16 2.34
CA ALA A 320 -12.16 -9.64 3.34
C ALA A 320 -11.91 -10.22 4.74
N GLN A 321 -11.53 -11.50 4.83
CA GLN A 321 -11.16 -12.12 6.11
C GLN A 321 -9.86 -11.55 6.66
N LEU A 322 -8.86 -11.30 5.80
CA LEU A 322 -7.62 -10.64 6.22
C LEU A 322 -7.91 -9.22 6.73
N VAL A 323 -8.64 -8.39 5.96
CA VAL A 323 -9.00 -7.03 6.38
C VAL A 323 -9.74 -7.05 7.73
N ALA A 324 -10.70 -7.96 7.91
CA ALA A 324 -11.41 -8.10 9.18
C ALA A 324 -10.49 -8.51 10.33
N ALA A 325 -9.58 -9.46 10.12
CA ALA A 325 -8.62 -9.88 11.14
C ALA A 325 -7.67 -8.75 11.55
N ILE A 326 -7.19 -7.98 10.57
CA ILE A 326 -6.27 -6.85 10.79
C ILE A 326 -6.97 -5.65 11.42
N ASN A 327 -8.25 -5.41 11.15
CA ASN A 327 -8.98 -4.33 11.80
C ASN A 327 -9.55 -4.70 13.18
N ALA A 328 -9.47 -5.97 13.57
CA ALA A 328 -9.91 -6.46 14.88
C ALA A 328 -8.81 -6.36 15.96
N ILE A 329 -7.54 -6.24 15.55
CA ILE A 329 -6.42 -6.02 16.48
C ILE A 329 -6.31 -4.55 16.86
N GLN A 330 -5.61 -4.25 17.95
CA GLN A 330 -5.46 -2.89 18.49
C GLN A 330 -4.17 -2.22 18.05
#